data_AF-A0A6A6IHZ1-F1
#
_entry.id   AF-A0A6A6IHZ1-F1
#
_cell.length_a   1.000
_cell.length_b   1.000
_cell.length_c   1.000
_cell.angle_alpha   90.00
_cell.angle_beta   90.00
_cell.angle_gamma   90.00
#
_symmetry.space_group_name_H-M   'P 1'
#
loop_
_entity.id
_entity.type
_entity.pdbx_description
1 polymer ?
#
loop_
_entity_poly.entity_id
_entity_poly.type
_entity_poly.pdbx_seq_one_letter_code
_entity_poly.pdbx_strand_id
1 'polypeptide(L)'
;MPHSTTHLHAQNPLSHSPSGDSYTGLGCFPLGRHTTSAETSDLVQTLRRLRERRMLQPISPSLFSDIKAQLAPLRAARGFWSRARDAQQAAAVGELLEGLESGARELTIYAFPDSTRLSSTAGQVWGLFERDGHTGRTVLYVSGKQRDVAGTVLHTFLSSRRCVRLQCFLAEYVLADQAGTLTEEWELPERLQWDVDMLGREELKELLERLETETTLEAPILVAKLRGYCEEQVEKRKEPVWWGGGRGGGGSGMVVEEDSRTKSTET
;
A
#
# COMPACT_ATOMS: atom_id res chain seq x y z
N MET A 1 14.76 0.79 43.59
CA MET A 1 14.73 1.48 42.28
C MET A 1 14.92 0.42 41.20
N PRO A 2 13.87 -0.10 40.55
CA PRO A 2 14.07 -0.93 39.38
C PRO A 2 14.23 -0.01 38.17
N HIS A 3 15.36 -0.13 37.48
CA HIS A 3 15.53 0.43 36.15
C HIS A 3 14.62 -0.34 35.19
N SER A 4 13.70 0.36 34.55
CA SER A 4 12.81 -0.18 33.53
C SER A 4 13.62 -0.62 32.30
N THR A 5 13.88 -1.91 32.18
CA THR A 5 14.39 -2.53 30.95
C THR A 5 13.22 -3.08 30.14
N THR A 6 12.38 -2.20 29.61
CA THR A 6 11.31 -2.56 28.67
C THR A 6 11.46 -1.69 27.43
N HIS A 7 12.45 -1.98 26.59
CA HIS A 7 12.64 -1.25 25.33
C HIS A 7 13.39 -2.06 24.24
N LEU A 8 13.31 -3.39 24.23
CA LEU A 8 14.07 -4.22 23.27
C LEU A 8 13.26 -5.43 22.74
N HIS A 9 12.02 -5.21 22.35
CA HIS A 9 11.40 -6.05 21.32
C HIS A 9 11.12 -5.18 20.12
N ALA A 10 12.17 -5.05 19.32
CA ALA A 10 12.19 -4.46 18.00
C ALA A 10 11.13 -5.23 17.15
N GLN A 11 10.07 -4.53 16.78
CA GLN A 11 8.91 -5.09 16.10
C GLN A 11 8.94 -4.59 14.66
N ASN A 12 8.97 -5.52 13.71
CA ASN A 12 9.07 -5.23 12.28
C ASN A 12 8.16 -4.05 11.85
N PRO A 13 8.71 -2.95 11.31
CA PRO A 13 7.99 -1.72 10.99
C PRO A 13 6.93 -1.87 9.89
N LEU A 14 7.03 -2.92 9.07
CA LEU A 14 6.01 -3.26 8.08
C LEU A 14 4.81 -3.98 8.71
N SER A 15 4.93 -4.47 9.94
CA SER A 15 3.90 -5.25 10.64
C SER A 15 3.34 -4.60 11.91
N HIS A 16 3.99 -3.56 12.42
CA HIS A 16 3.56 -2.87 13.64
C HIS A 16 3.54 -1.35 13.46
N SER A 17 2.76 -0.66 14.27
CA SER A 17 2.78 0.80 14.36
C SER A 17 4.00 1.33 15.10
N PRO A 18 4.26 2.65 15.07
CA PRO A 18 5.29 3.27 15.90
C PRO A 18 5.03 3.06 17.40
N SER A 19 3.75 2.92 17.80
CA SER A 19 3.32 2.57 19.15
C SER A 19 3.43 1.07 19.49
N GLY A 20 3.79 0.21 18.53
CA GLY A 20 3.91 -1.24 18.72
C GLY A 20 2.61 -2.03 18.52
N ASP A 21 1.56 -1.41 17.99
CA ASP A 21 0.30 -2.09 17.69
C ASP A 21 0.45 -2.97 16.45
N SER A 22 0.03 -4.23 16.53
CA SER A 22 0.10 -5.16 15.40
C SER A 22 -0.93 -4.83 14.32
N TYR A 23 -0.51 -4.88 13.06
CA TYR A 23 -1.40 -4.74 11.91
C TYR A 23 -2.02 -6.06 11.43
N THR A 24 -1.75 -7.16 12.13
CA THR A 24 -2.22 -8.49 11.76
C THR A 24 -3.75 -8.54 11.76
N GLY A 25 -4.35 -8.81 10.59
CA GLY A 25 -5.79 -8.92 10.44
C GLY A 25 -6.54 -7.59 10.37
N LEU A 26 -5.86 -6.47 10.10
CA LEU A 26 -6.49 -5.17 9.86
C LEU A 26 -6.87 -4.94 8.38
N GLY A 27 -6.75 -5.97 7.53
CA GLY A 27 -6.98 -5.86 6.09
C GLY A 27 -5.73 -5.39 5.35
N CYS A 28 -5.95 -4.67 4.25
CA CYS A 28 -4.94 -4.09 3.37
C CYS A 28 -5.09 -2.57 3.36
N PHE A 29 -4.02 -1.85 3.64
CA PHE A 29 -3.96 -0.39 3.70
C PHE A 29 -2.55 0.10 3.33
N PRO A 30 -2.38 1.39 3.01
CA PRO A 30 -1.13 1.90 2.45
C PRO A 30 0.08 1.64 3.36
N LEU A 31 1.20 1.28 2.74
CA LEU A 31 2.51 1.29 3.41
C LEU A 31 2.78 2.67 4.06
N GLY A 32 3.45 2.69 5.21
CA GLY A 32 3.78 3.93 5.94
C GLY A 32 2.59 4.58 6.66
N ARG A 33 1.35 4.20 6.36
CA ARG A 33 0.16 4.64 7.09
C ARG A 33 -0.25 3.65 8.16
N HIS A 34 -1.07 4.15 9.09
CA HIS A 34 -1.50 3.43 10.27
C HIS A 34 -3.02 3.35 10.32
N THR A 35 -3.53 2.24 10.83
CA THR A 35 -4.95 2.08 11.15
C THR A 35 -5.09 1.23 12.39
N THR A 36 -6.24 1.34 13.04
CA THR A 36 -6.55 0.59 14.26
C THR A 36 -7.60 -0.49 14.02
N SER A 37 -7.67 -1.45 14.95
CA SER A 37 -8.74 -2.45 14.97
C SER A 37 -10.14 -1.82 15.08
N ALA A 38 -10.26 -0.71 15.82
CA ALA A 38 -11.52 0.01 15.96
C ALA A 38 -11.97 0.65 14.64
N GLU A 39 -11.08 1.39 13.96
CA GLU A 39 -11.37 2.02 12.67
C GLU A 39 -11.75 1.00 11.60
N THR A 40 -11.02 -0.11 11.53
CA THR A 40 -11.27 -1.17 10.54
C THR A 40 -12.58 -1.90 10.83
N SER A 41 -12.90 -2.16 12.10
CA SER A 41 -14.19 -2.72 12.53
C SER A 41 -15.36 -1.80 12.13
N ASP A 42 -15.25 -0.50 12.39
CA ASP A 42 -16.30 0.48 12.07
C ASP A 42 -16.53 0.58 10.55
N LEU A 43 -15.46 0.54 9.75
CA LEU A 43 -15.54 0.50 8.30
C LEU A 43 -16.20 -0.81 7.83
N VAL A 44 -15.82 -1.96 8.36
CA VAL A 44 -16.43 -3.26 8.02
C VAL A 44 -17.93 -3.25 8.32
N GLN A 45 -18.35 -2.73 9.47
CA GLN A 45 -19.78 -2.60 9.80
C GLN A 45 -20.50 -1.69 8.80
N THR A 46 -19.89 -0.59 8.39
CA THR A 46 -20.45 0.31 7.39
C THR A 46 -20.59 -0.37 6.03
N LEU A 47 -19.56 -1.08 5.58
CA LEU A 47 -19.56 -1.82 4.32
C LEU A 47 -20.61 -2.94 4.33
N ARG A 48 -20.73 -3.67 5.45
CA ARG A 48 -21.78 -4.69 5.65
C ARG A 48 -23.18 -4.08 5.48
N ARG A 49 -23.46 -2.94 6.14
CA ARG A 49 -24.75 -2.24 6.01
C ARG A 49 -25.03 -1.81 4.57
N LEU A 50 -24.02 -1.30 3.87
CA LEU A 50 -24.17 -0.92 2.46
C LEU A 50 -24.44 -2.14 1.57
N ARG A 51 -23.76 -3.26 1.81
CA ARG A 51 -24.01 -4.53 1.11
C ARG A 51 -25.43 -5.04 1.36
N GLU A 52 -25.88 -5.07 2.61
CA GLU A 52 -27.24 -5.51 2.98
C GLU A 52 -28.32 -4.64 2.33
N ARG A 53 -28.04 -3.35 2.16
CA ARG A 53 -28.89 -2.40 1.44
C ARG A 53 -28.72 -2.44 -0.08
N ARG A 54 -27.92 -3.38 -0.62
CA ARG A 54 -27.60 -3.54 -2.04
C ARG A 54 -26.98 -2.29 -2.68
N MET A 55 -26.29 -1.49 -1.87
CA MET A 55 -25.54 -0.30 -2.30
C MET A 55 -24.10 -0.62 -2.68
N LEU A 56 -23.60 -1.81 -2.34
CA LEU A 56 -22.35 -2.34 -2.87
C LEU A 56 -22.67 -3.37 -3.95
N GLN A 57 -21.97 -3.26 -5.08
CA GLN A 57 -22.06 -4.23 -6.16
C GLN A 57 -20.92 -5.25 -6.00
N PRO A 58 -21.20 -6.56 -6.17
CA PRO A 58 -20.14 -7.52 -6.33
C PRO A 58 -19.33 -7.17 -7.58
N ILE A 59 -18.04 -7.53 -7.61
CA ILE A 59 -17.24 -7.34 -8.82
C ILE A 59 -17.82 -8.15 -9.99
N SER A 60 -17.59 -7.69 -11.21
CA SER A 60 -18.07 -8.39 -12.40
C SER A 60 -17.44 -9.78 -12.54
N PRO A 61 -18.11 -10.74 -13.19
CA PRO A 61 -17.52 -12.05 -13.49
C PRO A 61 -16.22 -11.95 -14.30
N SER A 62 -16.11 -10.97 -15.20
CA SER A 62 -14.88 -10.70 -15.97
C SER A 62 -13.74 -10.30 -15.05
N LEU A 63 -13.95 -9.31 -14.17
CA LEU A 63 -12.93 -8.87 -13.22
C LEU A 63 -12.55 -9.98 -12.24
N PHE A 64 -13.50 -10.82 -11.82
CA PHE A 64 -13.21 -11.99 -11.01
C PHE A 64 -12.29 -12.98 -11.75
N SER A 65 -12.57 -13.23 -13.04
CA SER A 65 -11.72 -14.07 -13.89
C SER A 65 -10.33 -13.47 -14.09
N ASP A 66 -10.24 -12.14 -14.24
CA ASP A 66 -8.97 -11.44 -14.39
C ASP A 66 -8.11 -11.55 -13.11
N ILE A 67 -8.71 -11.37 -11.94
CA ILE A 67 -8.04 -11.56 -10.64
C ILE A 67 -7.52 -13.01 -10.52
N LYS A 68 -8.35 -13.99 -10.88
CA LYS A 68 -7.97 -15.41 -10.87
C LYS A 68 -6.78 -15.68 -11.78
N ALA A 69 -6.78 -15.14 -12.99
CA ALA A 69 -5.69 -15.28 -13.94
C ALA A 69 -4.40 -14.62 -13.41
N GLN A 70 -4.52 -13.41 -12.87
CA GLN A 70 -3.38 -12.66 -12.32
C GLN A 70 -2.76 -13.37 -11.10
N LEU A 71 -3.55 -14.03 -10.26
CA LEU A 71 -3.05 -14.77 -9.08
C LEU A 71 -2.54 -16.18 -9.39
N ALA A 72 -2.77 -16.70 -10.60
CA ALA A 72 -2.34 -18.03 -11.00
C ALA A 72 -0.82 -18.31 -10.88
N PRO A 73 0.10 -17.35 -11.12
CA PRO A 73 1.54 -17.56 -10.97
C PRO A 73 1.97 -18.03 -9.58
N LEU A 74 1.20 -17.71 -8.53
CA LEU A 74 1.47 -18.18 -7.17
C LEU A 74 1.45 -19.72 -7.03
N ARG A 75 0.81 -20.43 -7.98
CA ARG A 75 0.86 -21.90 -8.02
C ARG A 75 2.26 -22.42 -8.30
N ALA A 76 2.98 -21.78 -9.21
CA ALA A 76 4.37 -22.12 -9.51
C ALA A 76 5.31 -21.69 -8.37
N ALA A 77 4.94 -20.63 -7.65
CA ALA A 77 5.69 -20.11 -6.51
C ALA A 77 5.61 -20.94 -5.22
N ARG A 78 4.90 -22.08 -5.21
CA ARG A 78 4.67 -22.89 -3.99
C ARG A 78 5.96 -23.25 -3.23
N GLY A 79 7.07 -23.43 -3.93
CA GLY A 79 8.38 -23.70 -3.32
C GLY A 79 8.93 -22.55 -2.46
N PHE A 80 8.46 -21.32 -2.70
CA PHE A 80 8.86 -20.13 -1.94
C PHE A 80 8.51 -20.26 -0.44
N TRP A 81 7.32 -20.78 -0.13
CA TRP A 81 6.84 -20.97 1.25
C TRP A 81 7.15 -22.35 1.83
N SER A 82 8.26 -22.97 1.42
CA SER A 82 8.62 -24.33 1.85
C SER A 82 9.09 -24.43 3.30
N ARG A 83 9.36 -23.31 3.98
CA ARG A 83 9.83 -23.30 5.37
C ARG A 83 8.65 -23.40 6.33
N ALA A 84 8.85 -24.08 7.47
CA ALA A 84 7.80 -24.27 8.47
C ALA A 84 7.18 -22.95 8.98
N ARG A 85 7.99 -21.89 9.11
CA ARG A 85 7.51 -20.56 9.52
C ARG A 85 6.56 -19.90 8.52
N ASP A 86 6.61 -20.33 7.26
CA ASP A 86 5.80 -19.80 6.16
C ASP A 86 4.55 -20.67 5.91
N ALA A 87 4.34 -21.74 6.70
CA ALA A 87 3.27 -22.71 6.48
C ALA A 87 1.87 -22.10 6.53
N GLN A 88 1.62 -21.14 7.44
CA GLN A 88 0.34 -20.43 7.51
C GLN A 88 0.08 -19.60 6.25
N GLN A 89 1.10 -18.88 5.78
CA GLN A 89 1.03 -18.10 4.55
C GLN A 89 0.80 -19.01 3.34
N ALA A 90 1.53 -20.13 3.24
CA ALA A 90 1.37 -21.13 2.18
C ALA A 90 -0.06 -21.70 2.14
N ALA A 91 -0.59 -22.09 3.31
CA ALA A 91 -1.94 -22.61 3.44
C ALA A 91 -2.99 -21.57 3.03
N ALA A 92 -2.83 -20.32 3.45
CA ALA A 92 -3.74 -19.23 3.10
C ALA A 92 -3.69 -18.88 1.60
N VAL A 93 -2.51 -18.90 0.96
CA VAL A 93 -2.40 -18.76 -0.50
C VAL A 93 -3.11 -19.92 -1.21
N GLY A 94 -2.93 -21.16 -0.74
CA GLY A 94 -3.64 -22.33 -1.26
C GLY A 94 -5.15 -22.18 -1.19
N GLU A 95 -5.66 -21.80 -0.01
CA GLU A 95 -7.10 -21.58 0.22
C GLU A 95 -7.67 -20.47 -0.65
N LEU A 96 -6.94 -19.37 -0.88
CA LEU A 96 -7.36 -18.32 -1.79
C LEU A 96 -7.51 -18.84 -3.22
N LEU A 97 -6.50 -19.57 -3.71
CA LEU A 97 -6.51 -20.12 -5.06
C LEU A 97 -7.64 -21.13 -5.25
N GLU A 98 -7.91 -21.96 -4.25
CA GLU A 98 -9.06 -22.88 -4.26
C GLU A 98 -10.40 -22.13 -4.23
N GLY A 99 -10.53 -21.10 -3.40
CA GLY A 99 -11.72 -20.24 -3.35
C GLY A 99 -11.99 -19.49 -4.65
N LEU A 100 -10.95 -19.13 -5.41
CA LEU A 100 -11.08 -18.55 -6.75
C LEU A 100 -11.50 -19.58 -7.80
N GLU A 101 -11.12 -20.86 -7.63
CA GLU A 101 -11.58 -21.96 -8.50
C GLU A 101 -13.04 -22.34 -8.22
N SER A 102 -13.43 -22.41 -6.95
CA SER A 102 -14.81 -22.70 -6.53
C SER A 102 -15.79 -21.56 -6.83
N GLY A 103 -15.24 -20.38 -7.17
CA GLY A 103 -15.97 -19.19 -7.59
C GLY A 103 -16.67 -18.49 -6.42
N ALA A 104 -17.79 -17.84 -6.72
CA ALA A 104 -18.52 -17.03 -5.73
C ALA A 104 -19.10 -17.80 -4.53
N ARG A 105 -18.88 -19.13 -4.43
CA ARG A 105 -19.43 -19.99 -3.38
C ARG A 105 -18.69 -19.82 -2.05
N GLU A 106 -17.38 -19.67 -2.08
CA GLU A 106 -16.51 -19.61 -0.89
C GLU A 106 -15.88 -18.23 -0.68
N LEU A 107 -15.74 -17.47 -1.77
CA LEU A 107 -15.19 -16.13 -1.78
C LEU A 107 -16.12 -15.18 -2.53
N THR A 108 -16.49 -14.05 -1.92
CA THR A 108 -17.19 -12.98 -2.64
C THR A 108 -16.45 -11.67 -2.47
N ILE A 109 -16.30 -10.92 -3.55
CA ILE A 109 -15.55 -9.67 -3.57
C ILE A 109 -16.52 -8.54 -3.97
N TYR A 110 -16.60 -7.51 -3.13
CA TYR A 110 -17.38 -6.30 -3.36
C TYR A 110 -16.44 -5.12 -3.58
N ALA A 111 -16.77 -4.26 -4.54
CA ALA A 111 -16.07 -2.98 -4.70
C ALA A 111 -16.74 -1.91 -3.82
N PHE A 112 -15.94 -1.05 -3.18
CA PHE A 112 -16.41 0.16 -2.50
C PHE A 112 -15.66 1.39 -3.02
N PRO A 113 -16.26 2.59 -3.07
CA PRO A 113 -15.65 3.74 -3.74
C PRO A 113 -14.33 4.20 -3.11
N ASP A 114 -14.37 4.57 -1.83
CA ASP A 114 -13.25 5.15 -1.10
C ASP A 114 -13.57 5.13 0.40
N SER A 115 -12.64 4.65 1.24
CA SER A 115 -12.85 4.57 2.68
C SER A 115 -12.95 5.94 3.34
N THR A 116 -12.22 6.94 2.82
CA THR A 116 -12.23 8.31 3.35
C THR A 116 -13.58 9.02 3.15
N ARG A 117 -14.42 8.49 2.25
CA ARG A 117 -15.81 8.95 2.06
C ARG A 117 -16.81 8.21 2.95
N LEU A 118 -16.41 7.08 3.53
CA LEU A 118 -17.27 6.22 4.34
C LEU A 118 -17.09 6.46 5.85
N SER A 119 -15.93 6.95 6.25
CA SER A 119 -15.65 7.36 7.62
C SER A 119 -14.71 8.56 7.62
N SER A 120 -15.03 9.57 8.44
CA SER A 120 -14.17 10.73 8.65
C SER A 120 -12.98 10.44 9.58
N THR A 121 -13.03 9.33 10.31
CA THR A 121 -12.00 8.94 11.30
C THR A 121 -11.10 7.83 10.79
N ALA A 122 -11.58 7.00 9.85
CA ALA A 122 -10.79 5.90 9.35
C ALA A 122 -9.80 6.37 8.26
N GLY A 123 -8.56 5.89 8.35
CA GLY A 123 -7.55 6.10 7.33
C GLY A 123 -7.94 5.50 5.96
N GLN A 124 -7.11 5.80 4.96
CA GLN A 124 -7.22 5.14 3.67
C GLN A 124 -7.01 3.63 3.84
N VAL A 125 -7.93 2.81 3.34
CA VAL A 125 -7.77 1.35 3.24
C VAL A 125 -7.99 0.91 1.80
N TRP A 126 -7.26 -0.13 1.38
CA TRP A 126 -7.37 -0.75 0.06
C TRP A 126 -8.29 -1.95 0.06
N GLY A 127 -8.29 -2.72 1.14
CA GLY A 127 -9.22 -3.82 1.26
C GLY A 127 -9.47 -4.25 2.70
N LEU A 128 -10.70 -4.67 2.95
CA LEU A 128 -11.17 -5.17 4.23
C LEU A 128 -11.85 -6.52 4.02
N PHE A 129 -12.05 -7.26 5.10
CA PHE A 129 -12.70 -8.56 5.02
C PHE A 129 -13.70 -8.74 6.15
N GLU A 130 -14.60 -9.68 5.94
CA GLU A 130 -15.35 -10.30 7.02
C GLU A 130 -15.63 -11.76 6.68
N ARG A 131 -16.02 -12.53 7.70
CA ARG A 131 -16.58 -13.86 7.51
C ARG A 131 -18.08 -13.77 7.70
N ASP A 132 -18.83 -14.23 6.70
CA ASP A 132 -20.28 -14.32 6.79
C ASP A 132 -20.64 -15.36 7.84
N GLY A 133 -21.30 -14.93 8.91
CA GLY A 133 -21.59 -15.78 10.07
C GLY A 133 -22.59 -16.90 9.79
N HIS A 134 -23.36 -16.82 8.71
CA HIS A 134 -24.38 -17.81 8.37
C HIS A 134 -23.84 -18.87 7.40
N THR A 135 -23.12 -18.43 6.38
CA THR A 135 -22.59 -19.29 5.31
C THR A 135 -21.15 -19.71 5.52
N GLY A 136 -20.43 -19.08 6.45
CA GLY A 136 -18.99 -19.25 6.64
C GLY A 136 -18.14 -18.64 5.52
N ARG A 137 -18.77 -18.01 4.53
CA ARG A 137 -18.11 -17.46 3.34
C ARG A 137 -17.16 -16.32 3.69
N THR A 138 -16.02 -16.25 3.01
CA THR A 138 -15.15 -15.08 3.11
C THR A 138 -15.67 -13.98 2.18
N VAL A 139 -15.91 -12.80 2.75
CA VAL A 139 -16.30 -11.61 1.98
C VAL A 139 -15.15 -10.62 2.03
N LEU A 140 -14.67 -10.21 0.86
CA LEU A 140 -13.68 -9.17 0.70
C LEU A 140 -14.36 -7.90 0.18
N TYR A 141 -13.93 -6.78 0.74
CA TYR A 141 -14.28 -5.44 0.27
C TYR A 141 -12.99 -4.83 -0.29
N VAL A 142 -13.00 -4.41 -1.55
CA VAL A 142 -11.84 -3.83 -2.23
C VAL A 142 -12.17 -2.42 -2.70
N SER A 143 -11.25 -1.50 -2.48
CA SER A 143 -11.44 -0.10 -2.86
C SER A 143 -11.44 0.04 -4.39
N GLY A 144 -12.30 0.91 -4.93
CA GLY A 144 -12.24 1.33 -6.33
C GLY A 144 -11.03 2.20 -6.64
N LYS A 145 -10.28 2.67 -5.62
CA LYS A 145 -9.08 3.49 -5.78
C LYS A 145 -7.78 2.71 -5.84
N GLN A 146 -7.75 1.41 -5.53
CA GLN A 146 -6.49 0.67 -5.62
C GLN A 146 -6.00 0.55 -7.08
N ARG A 147 -4.68 0.40 -7.27
CA ARG A 147 -4.06 0.22 -8.59
C ARG A 147 -3.86 -1.25 -8.98
N ASP A 148 -3.74 -2.14 -8.00
CA ASP A 148 -3.54 -3.57 -8.19
C ASP A 148 -4.63 -4.36 -7.44
N VAL A 149 -5.66 -4.78 -8.19
CA VAL A 149 -6.84 -5.44 -7.61
C VAL A 149 -6.44 -6.81 -7.09
N ALA A 150 -5.63 -7.54 -7.86
CA ALA A 150 -5.22 -8.91 -7.55
C ALA A 150 -4.31 -8.94 -6.31
N GLY A 151 -3.29 -8.09 -6.26
CA GLY A 151 -2.42 -7.93 -5.09
C GLY A 151 -3.19 -7.47 -3.85
N THR A 152 -4.17 -6.57 -4.01
CA THR A 152 -5.04 -6.14 -2.91
C THR A 152 -5.89 -7.31 -2.39
N VAL A 153 -6.51 -8.09 -3.29
CA VAL A 153 -7.29 -9.29 -2.92
C VAL A 153 -6.41 -10.30 -2.18
N LEU A 154 -5.20 -10.56 -2.68
CA LEU A 154 -4.22 -11.42 -2.04
C LEU A 154 -3.89 -10.93 -0.62
N HIS A 155 -3.48 -9.68 -0.48
CA HIS A 155 -3.13 -9.10 0.82
C HIS A 155 -4.29 -9.18 1.81
N THR A 156 -5.48 -8.74 1.39
CA THR A 156 -6.66 -8.73 2.25
C THR A 156 -7.07 -10.14 2.66
N PHE A 157 -7.00 -11.12 1.75
CA PHE A 157 -7.30 -12.51 2.09
C PHE A 157 -6.29 -13.09 3.08
N LEU A 158 -4.98 -12.89 2.87
CA LEU A 158 -3.95 -13.35 3.80
C LEU A 158 -4.09 -12.71 5.19
N SER A 159 -4.41 -11.42 5.22
CA SER A 159 -4.74 -10.68 6.45
C SER A 159 -5.95 -11.32 7.17
N SER A 160 -6.97 -11.74 6.42
CA SER A 160 -8.13 -12.47 6.98
C SER A 160 -7.79 -13.82 7.60
N ARG A 161 -6.66 -14.43 7.19
CA ARG A 161 -6.08 -15.65 7.76
C ARG A 161 -4.97 -15.38 8.76
N ARG A 162 -4.93 -14.15 9.31
CA ARG A 162 -3.99 -13.73 10.36
C ARG A 162 -2.51 -13.83 9.96
N CYS A 163 -2.21 -13.82 8.66
CA CYS A 163 -0.83 -13.65 8.22
C CYS A 163 -0.35 -12.27 8.68
N VAL A 164 0.89 -12.18 9.16
CA VAL A 164 1.45 -10.88 9.56
C VAL A 164 1.60 -9.99 8.32
N ARG A 165 1.50 -8.67 8.48
CA ARG A 165 1.45 -7.76 7.33
C ARG A 165 2.68 -7.84 6.42
N LEU A 166 3.87 -8.11 6.98
CA LEU A 166 5.06 -8.39 6.16
C LEU A 166 4.83 -9.60 5.24
N GLN A 167 4.26 -10.70 5.74
CA GLN A 167 3.95 -11.86 4.91
C GLN A 167 2.97 -11.50 3.79
N CYS A 168 1.99 -10.65 4.07
CA CYS A 168 1.09 -10.16 3.02
C CYS A 168 1.87 -9.41 1.92
N PHE A 169 2.75 -8.47 2.28
CA PHE A 169 3.61 -7.76 1.32
C PHE A 169 4.57 -8.68 0.57
N LEU A 170 5.11 -9.71 1.24
CA LEU A 170 5.95 -10.71 0.60
C LEU A 170 5.18 -11.51 -0.45
N ALA A 171 3.93 -11.88 -0.17
CA ALA A 171 3.12 -12.59 -1.14
C ALA A 171 2.86 -11.73 -2.39
N GLU A 172 2.65 -10.42 -2.23
CA GLU A 172 2.54 -9.47 -3.34
C GLU A 172 3.85 -9.33 -4.12
N TYR A 173 4.98 -9.27 -3.42
CA TYR A 173 6.29 -9.25 -4.07
C TYR A 173 6.51 -10.52 -4.91
N VAL A 174 6.25 -11.70 -4.34
CA VAL A 174 6.37 -12.98 -5.04
C VAL A 174 5.40 -13.06 -6.21
N LEU A 175 4.17 -12.56 -6.04
CA LEU A 175 3.21 -12.48 -7.15
C LEU A 175 3.79 -11.68 -8.31
N ALA A 176 4.28 -10.47 -8.04
CA ALA A 176 4.80 -9.58 -9.06
C ALA A 176 6.08 -10.12 -9.72
N ASP A 177 6.97 -10.73 -8.93
CA ASP A 177 8.16 -11.41 -9.43
C ASP A 177 7.80 -12.54 -10.42
N GLN A 178 6.88 -13.42 -10.02
CA GLN A 178 6.47 -14.56 -10.84
C GLN A 178 5.64 -14.15 -12.07
N ALA A 179 4.95 -13.02 -11.99
CA ALA A 179 4.21 -12.44 -13.11
C ALA A 179 5.11 -11.59 -14.03
N GLY A 180 6.35 -11.28 -13.64
CA GLY A 180 7.23 -10.37 -14.38
C GLY A 180 6.72 -8.92 -14.38
N THR A 181 6.02 -8.50 -13.32
CA THR A 181 5.40 -7.17 -13.20
C THR A 181 6.05 -6.28 -12.15
N LEU A 182 7.22 -6.66 -11.64
CA LEU A 182 8.07 -5.76 -10.87
C LEU A 182 8.51 -4.58 -11.75
N THR A 183 8.61 -3.37 -11.18
CA THR A 183 9.11 -2.21 -11.93
C THR A 183 10.58 -2.38 -12.29
N GLU A 184 11.00 -1.86 -13.45
CA GLU A 184 12.36 -2.06 -13.95
C GLU A 184 13.43 -1.42 -13.04
N GLU A 185 13.16 -0.22 -12.51
CA GLU A 185 14.15 0.55 -11.74
C GLU A 185 14.32 0.04 -10.31
N TRP A 186 13.19 -0.24 -9.63
CA TRP A 186 13.18 -0.57 -8.21
C TRP A 186 12.94 -2.04 -7.93
N GLU A 187 12.51 -2.78 -8.96
CA GLU A 187 12.13 -4.18 -8.85
C GLU A 187 11.16 -4.39 -7.68
N LEU A 188 10.19 -3.48 -7.56
CA LEU A 188 9.12 -3.47 -6.57
C LEU A 188 7.77 -3.61 -7.28
N PRO A 189 6.74 -4.18 -6.63
CA PRO A 189 5.37 -4.06 -7.10
C PRO A 189 4.98 -2.58 -7.23
N GLU A 190 4.28 -2.20 -8.30
CA GLU A 190 3.85 -0.81 -8.53
C GLU A 190 3.03 -0.28 -7.34
N ARG A 191 2.19 -1.13 -6.74
CA ARG A 191 1.38 -0.78 -5.58
C ARG A 191 2.21 -0.30 -4.39
N LEU A 192 3.37 -0.90 -4.13
CA LEU A 192 4.21 -0.51 -3.00
C LEU A 192 4.92 0.82 -3.25
N GLN A 193 5.37 1.06 -4.48
CA GLN A 193 5.90 2.37 -4.87
C GLN A 193 4.83 3.44 -4.75
N TRP A 194 3.62 3.15 -5.23
CA TRP A 194 2.51 4.08 -5.13
C TRP A 194 2.14 4.39 -3.68
N ASP A 195 2.11 3.40 -2.79
CA ASP A 195 1.90 3.61 -1.36
C ASP A 195 2.93 4.60 -0.78
N VAL A 196 4.21 4.48 -1.13
CA VAL A 196 5.29 5.42 -0.74
C VAL A 196 5.10 6.80 -1.38
N ASP A 197 4.68 6.85 -2.64
CA ASP A 197 4.44 8.10 -3.36
C ASP A 197 3.32 8.94 -2.72
N MET A 198 2.33 8.27 -2.11
CA MET A 198 1.23 8.92 -1.39
C MET A 198 1.57 9.42 0.01
N LEU A 199 2.75 9.10 0.54
CA LEU A 199 3.18 9.58 1.86
C LEU A 199 3.55 11.05 1.79
N GLY A 200 3.19 11.80 2.83
CA GLY A 200 3.76 13.12 3.09
C GLY A 200 5.25 13.02 3.43
N ARG A 201 5.95 14.17 3.46
CA ARG A 201 7.39 14.21 3.78
C ARG A 201 7.70 13.59 5.16
N GLU A 202 6.92 13.91 6.17
CA GLU A 202 7.16 13.41 7.54
C GLU A 202 6.82 11.92 7.66
N GLU A 203 5.71 11.46 7.07
CA GLU A 203 5.36 10.03 7.04
C GLU A 203 6.42 9.19 6.32
N LEU A 204 7.00 9.74 5.23
CA LEU A 204 8.07 9.08 4.48
C LEU A 204 9.37 8.97 5.29
N LYS A 205 9.78 10.05 5.97
CA LYS A 205 10.95 10.03 6.85
C LYS A 205 10.77 9.05 7.99
N GLU A 206 9.61 9.06 8.64
CA GLU A 206 9.29 8.13 9.72
C GLU A 206 9.35 6.68 9.24
N LEU A 207 8.80 6.38 8.07
CA LEU A 207 8.92 5.03 7.47
C LEU A 207 10.39 4.66 7.23
N LEU A 208 11.19 5.56 6.66
CA LEU A 208 12.61 5.31 6.37
C LEU A 208 13.42 5.06 7.65
N GLU A 209 13.30 5.93 8.65
CA GLU A 209 13.98 5.79 9.95
C GLU A 209 13.65 4.42 10.57
N ARG A 210 12.38 4.04 10.56
CA ARG A 210 11.93 2.75 11.09
C ARG A 210 12.49 1.56 10.32
N LEU A 211 12.61 1.65 8.99
CA LEU A 211 13.22 0.63 8.15
C LEU A 211 14.74 0.51 8.36
N GLU A 212 15.43 1.58 8.80
CA GLU A 212 16.86 1.60 9.08
C GLU A 212 17.20 1.05 10.47
N THR A 213 16.40 1.38 11.49
CA THR A 213 16.69 1.01 12.88
C THR A 213 16.49 -0.48 13.18
N GLU A 214 15.70 -1.18 12.37
CA GLU A 214 15.27 -2.54 12.67
C GLU A 214 16.22 -3.60 12.07
N THR A 215 17.06 -4.20 12.92
CA THR A 215 18.15 -5.12 12.54
C THR A 215 17.71 -6.55 12.22
N THR A 216 16.46 -6.93 12.50
CA THR A 216 15.92 -8.29 12.36
C THR A 216 14.79 -8.38 11.35
N LEU A 217 14.97 -7.77 10.18
CA LEU A 217 13.92 -7.78 9.17
C LEU A 217 13.88 -9.12 8.42
N GLU A 218 12.82 -9.88 8.70
CA GLU A 218 12.35 -10.94 7.82
C GLU A 218 12.14 -10.36 6.40
N ALA A 219 12.53 -11.11 5.36
CA ALA A 219 12.58 -10.66 3.96
C ALA A 219 13.53 -9.49 3.63
N PRO A 220 14.86 -9.73 3.73
CA PRO A 220 15.87 -8.69 3.53
C PRO A 220 15.83 -8.05 2.12
N ILE A 221 15.47 -8.81 1.08
CA ILE A 221 15.42 -8.31 -0.30
C ILE A 221 14.31 -7.26 -0.46
N LEU A 222 13.07 -7.58 -0.05
CA LEU A 222 11.94 -6.65 -0.13
C LEU A 222 12.22 -5.38 0.67
N VAL A 223 12.73 -5.53 1.88
CA VAL A 223 13.06 -4.42 2.77
C VAL A 223 14.15 -3.53 2.17
N ALA A 224 15.23 -4.11 1.64
CA ALA A 224 16.32 -3.34 1.06
C ALA A 224 15.84 -2.51 -0.13
N LYS A 225 14.98 -3.08 -0.99
CA LYS A 225 14.36 -2.38 -2.13
C LYS A 225 13.45 -1.25 -1.67
N LEU A 226 12.59 -1.51 -0.68
CA LEU A 226 11.72 -0.48 -0.11
C LEU A 226 12.52 0.66 0.53
N ARG A 227 13.60 0.34 1.26
CA ARG A 227 14.47 1.33 1.86
C ARG A 227 15.11 2.21 0.78
N GLY A 228 15.74 1.61 -0.23
CA GLY A 228 16.34 2.36 -1.33
C GLY A 228 15.33 3.26 -2.05
N TYR A 229 14.10 2.77 -2.28
CA TYR A 229 13.04 3.60 -2.86
C TYR A 229 12.67 4.78 -1.94
N CYS A 230 12.53 4.54 -0.64
CA CYS A 230 12.24 5.60 0.32
C CYS A 230 13.36 6.64 0.38
N GLU A 231 14.63 6.23 0.39
CA GLU A 231 15.80 7.12 0.38
C GLU A 231 15.77 8.06 -0.84
N GLU A 232 15.51 7.51 -2.03
CA GLU A 232 15.43 8.31 -3.24
C GLU A 232 14.23 9.28 -3.22
N GLN A 233 13.08 8.83 -2.72
CA GLN A 233 11.91 9.70 -2.57
C GLN A 233 12.15 10.82 -1.56
N VAL A 234 12.90 10.57 -0.49
CA VAL A 234 13.31 11.62 0.46
C VAL A 234 14.22 12.63 -0.24
N GLU A 235 15.22 12.18 -1.01
CA GLU A 235 16.14 13.05 -1.74
C GLU A 235 15.39 13.92 -2.77
N LYS A 236 14.54 13.32 -3.61
CA LYS A 236 13.74 14.01 -4.63
C LYS A 236 12.82 15.09 -4.04
N ARG A 237 12.42 14.96 -2.77
CA ARG A 237 11.50 15.87 -2.08
C ARG A 237 12.21 16.90 -1.20
N LYS A 238 13.55 16.92 -1.17
CA LYS A 238 14.30 18.05 -0.62
C LYS A 238 13.98 19.26 -1.50
N GLU A 239 13.50 20.34 -0.87
CA GLU A 239 13.21 21.58 -1.61
C GLU A 239 14.46 22.05 -2.35
N PRO A 240 14.34 22.62 -3.56
CA PRO A 240 15.46 23.31 -4.18
C PRO A 240 15.92 24.40 -3.20
N VAL A 241 17.15 24.29 -2.71
CA VAL A 241 17.81 25.35 -1.97
C VAL A 241 17.89 26.53 -2.93
N TRP A 242 16.98 27.50 -2.76
CA TRP A 242 17.07 28.78 -3.43
C TRP A 242 18.35 29.44 -2.91
N TRP A 243 19.46 29.27 -3.63
CA TRP A 243 20.59 30.17 -3.53
C TRP A 243 20.15 31.51 -4.11
N GLY A 244 19.46 32.31 -3.29
CA GLY A 244 19.20 33.72 -3.53
C GLY A 244 20.51 34.49 -3.49
N GLY A 245 21.29 34.37 -4.57
CA GLY A 245 22.45 35.19 -4.84
C GLY A 245 22.04 36.65 -4.96
N GLY A 246 22.73 37.50 -4.21
CA GLY A 246 22.53 38.94 -4.24
C GLY A 246 22.92 39.60 -5.57
N ARG A 247 22.26 40.73 -5.82
CA ARG A 247 22.62 41.94 -6.58
C ARG A 247 21.32 42.74 -6.60
N GLY A 248 21.22 44.00 -6.21
CA GLY A 248 22.17 45.11 -6.24
C GLY A 248 21.25 46.32 -6.41
N GLY A 249 20.85 46.94 -5.29
CA GLY A 249 20.04 48.14 -5.30
C GLY A 249 20.94 49.37 -5.36
N GLY A 250 20.70 50.24 -6.32
CA GLY A 250 21.36 51.54 -6.41
C GLY A 250 21.40 52.08 -7.83
N GLY A 251 20.26 52.53 -8.34
CA GLY A 251 20.18 53.32 -9.57
C GLY A 251 20.50 54.79 -9.31
N SER A 252 21.05 55.48 -10.32
CA SER A 252 20.77 56.90 -10.61
C SER A 252 21.44 57.35 -11.92
N GLY A 253 20.75 58.18 -12.72
CA GLY A 253 21.28 58.94 -13.87
C GLY A 253 20.66 58.55 -15.22
N MET A 254 19.47 59.06 -15.58
CA MET A 254 19.18 60.29 -16.37
C MET A 254 19.63 60.30 -17.85
N VAL A 255 18.60 60.33 -18.73
CA VAL A 255 18.37 61.15 -19.97
C VAL A 255 19.40 61.02 -21.11
N VAL A 256 19.02 60.74 -22.37
CA VAL A 256 18.55 61.64 -23.46
C VAL A 256 18.11 60.67 -24.61
N GLU A 257 16.85 60.65 -25.06
CA GLU A 257 16.21 61.43 -26.15
C GLU A 257 16.57 61.00 -27.59
N GLU A 258 15.53 61.08 -28.43
CA GLU A 258 15.45 60.96 -29.91
C GLU A 258 15.61 59.58 -30.57
N ASP A 259 14.97 59.29 -31.70
CA ASP A 259 13.70 59.64 -32.35
C ASP A 259 13.69 58.72 -33.61
N SER A 260 12.52 58.57 -34.22
CA SER A 260 12.30 58.26 -35.63
C SER A 260 12.18 56.78 -36.08
N ARG A 261 10.95 56.49 -36.59
CA ARG A 261 10.63 55.89 -37.92
C ARG A 261 11.29 54.55 -38.26
N THR A 262 10.58 53.49 -38.65
CA THR A 262 9.57 53.41 -39.73
C THR A 262 8.82 52.07 -39.70
N LYS A 263 7.61 52.11 -40.28
CA LYS A 263 6.73 51.01 -40.72
C LYS A 263 7.42 49.85 -41.46
N SER A 264 6.83 48.65 -41.35
CA SER A 264 6.29 47.77 -42.43
C SER A 264 6.24 46.32 -41.90
N THR A 265 5.07 45.67 -41.73
CA THR A 265 4.39 44.77 -42.72
C THR A 265 5.37 43.81 -43.41
N GLU A 266 5.18 42.51 -43.55
CA GLU A 266 4.05 41.57 -43.46
C GLU A 266 4.68 40.16 -43.65
N THR A 267 3.96 39.11 -43.23
CA THR A 267 4.01 37.70 -43.72
C THR A 267 5.33 36.94 -43.78
#